data_AF-A0A381ZT94-F1
#
_entry.id   AF-A0A381ZT94-F1
#
_cell.length_a   1.000
_cell.length_b   1.000
_cell.length_c   1.000
_cell.angle_alpha   90.00
_cell.angle_beta   90.00
_cell.angle_gamma   90.00
#
_symmetry.space_group_name_H-M   'P 1'
#
loop_
_entity.id
_entity.type
_entity.pdbx_description
1 polymer ?
#
loop_
_entity_poly.entity_id
_entity_poly.type
_entity_poly.pdbx_seq_one_letter_code
_entity_poly.pdbx_strand_id
1 'polypeptide(L)'
;MLPVSNTGDRPIQVGSHFHFFEVNSALEFDRDQALGFRLNIPAGTAVRFEPGMAREVEIVALAGSREVHGLNAKVNGPLPT
;
A
#
# COMPACT_ATOMS: atom_id res chain seq x y z
N MET A 1 -6.57 8.92 -5.87
CA MET A 1 -6.33 9.30 -4.46
C MET A 1 -7.00 8.26 -3.59
N LEU A 2 -6.38 7.88 -2.48
CA LEU A 2 -6.90 6.89 -1.54
C LEU A 2 -6.75 7.44 -0.10
N PRO A 3 -7.85 7.61 0.66
CA PRO A 3 -7.77 7.99 2.07
C PRO A 3 -7.29 6.81 2.91
N VAL A 4 -6.31 7.06 3.78
CA VAL A 4 -5.67 6.03 4.61
C VAL A 4 -5.52 6.55 6.04
N SER A 5 -5.93 5.74 7.02
CA SER A 5 -5.82 6.04 8.45
C SER A 5 -4.99 4.98 9.17
N ASN A 6 -4.09 5.39 10.07
CA ASN A 6 -3.42 4.45 10.97
C ASN A 6 -4.22 4.32 12.28
N THR A 7 -4.87 3.18 12.46
CA THR A 7 -5.66 2.86 13.66
C THR A 7 -4.81 2.22 14.77
N GLY A 8 -3.53 1.96 14.50
CA GLY A 8 -2.59 1.41 15.46
C GLY A 8 -2.02 2.44 16.42
N ASP A 9 -1.31 1.94 17.44
CA ASP A 9 -0.64 2.71 18.49
C ASP A 9 0.82 3.06 18.17
N ARG A 10 1.34 2.56 17.05
CA ARG A 10 2.72 2.73 16.60
C ARG A 10 2.77 3.32 15.19
N PRO A 11 3.82 4.09 14.88
CA PRO A 11 3.98 4.65 13.55
C PRO A 11 4.24 3.56 12.50
N ILE A 12 3.70 3.76 11.31
CA ILE A 12 3.84 2.85 10.17
C ILE A 12 4.44 3.64 9.01
N GLN A 13 5.42 3.04 8.33
CA GLN A 13 6.04 3.63 7.15
C GLN A 13 5.94 2.66 5.97
N VAL A 14 5.43 3.15 4.84
CA VAL A 14 5.21 2.35 3.63
C VAL A 14 6.10 2.87 2.51
N GLY A 15 6.92 1.99 1.95
CA GLY A 15 7.86 2.33 0.88
C GLY A 15 7.20 2.41 -0.51
N SER A 16 7.87 3.11 -1.43
CA SER A 16 7.41 3.40 -2.80
C SER A 16 6.96 2.19 -3.64
N HIS A 17 7.53 1.00 -3.42
CA HIS A 17 7.31 -0.19 -4.27
C HIS A 17 6.59 -1.35 -3.56
N PHE A 18 6.15 -1.15 -2.33
CA PHE A 18 5.37 -2.17 -1.64
C PHE A 18 3.97 -2.26 -2.25
N HIS A 19 3.45 -3.48 -2.45
CA HIS A 19 2.10 -3.68 -2.94
C HIS A 19 1.09 -3.14 -1.91
N PHE A 20 0.43 -2.03 -2.23
CA PHE A 20 -0.28 -1.22 -1.23
C PHE A 20 -1.45 -1.98 -0.58
N PHE A 21 -2.09 -2.89 -1.31
CA PHE A 21 -3.07 -3.85 -0.79
C PHE A 21 -2.59 -4.64 0.43
N GLU A 22 -1.29 -4.94 0.49
CA GLU A 22 -0.69 -5.85 1.48
C GLU A 22 -0.04 -5.14 2.66
N VAL A 23 -0.13 -3.80 2.73
CA VAL A 23 0.47 -3.05 3.85
C VAL A 23 -0.15 -3.45 5.18
N ASN A 24 0.50 -3.05 6.27
CA ASN A 24 0.10 -3.34 7.66
C ASN A 24 -1.44 -3.21 7.86
N SER A 25 -2.04 -4.19 8.54
CA SER A 25 -3.48 -4.26 8.79
C SER A 25 -4.02 -3.12 9.66
N ALA A 26 -3.16 -2.46 10.43
CA ALA A 26 -3.51 -1.25 11.18
C ALA A 26 -3.70 -0.01 10.29
N LEU A 27 -3.39 -0.09 8.98
CA LEU A 27 -3.80 0.93 8.02
C LEU A 27 -5.20 0.60 7.49
N GLU A 28 -6.16 1.45 7.82
CA GLU A 28 -7.54 1.38 7.37
C GLU A 28 -7.73 2.22 6.10
N PHE A 29 -8.26 1.58 5.05
CA PHE A 29 -8.58 2.16 3.74
C PHE A 29 -9.35 1.12 2.92
N ASP A 30 -9.89 1.52 1.77
CA ASP A 30 -10.49 0.59 0.79
C ASP A 30 -9.40 -0.28 0.15
N ARG A 31 -9.27 -1.51 0.63
CA ARG A 31 -8.24 -2.46 0.19
C ARG A 31 -8.40 -2.79 -1.29
N ASP A 32 -9.62 -2.98 -1.78
CA ASP A 32 -9.85 -3.42 -3.16
C ASP A 32 -9.38 -2.37 -4.16
N GLN A 33 -9.52 -1.07 -3.85
CA GLN A 33 -8.95 0.02 -4.64
C GLN A 33 -7.41 0.01 -4.73
N ALA A 34 -6.73 -0.65 -3.79
CA ALA A 34 -5.27 -0.74 -3.74
C ALA A 34 -4.70 -2.01 -4.38
N LEU A 35 -5.55 -2.96 -4.82
CA LEU A 35 -5.11 -4.21 -5.43
C LEU A 35 -4.39 -3.95 -6.76
N GLY A 36 -3.12 -4.31 -6.82
CA GLY A 36 -2.25 -4.07 -7.96
C GLY A 36 -1.70 -2.65 -8.07
N PHE A 37 -1.70 -1.90 -6.98
CA PHE A 37 -1.15 -0.55 -6.90
C PHE A 37 -0.01 -0.42 -5.88
N ARG A 38 0.82 0.60 -6.04
CA ARG A 38 1.87 1.05 -5.12
C ARG A 38 1.76 2.57 -4.92
N LEU A 39 2.49 3.14 -3.97
CA LEU A 39 2.53 4.60 -3.78
C LEU A 39 3.12 5.31 -5.00
N ASN A 40 2.46 6.38 -5.46
CA ASN A 40 2.96 7.26 -6.51
C ASN A 40 3.93 8.31 -5.93
N ILE A 41 5.10 7.84 -5.48
CA ILE A 41 6.15 8.68 -4.89
C ILE A 41 7.51 8.31 -5.50
N PRO A 42 8.54 9.18 -5.38
CA PRO A 42 9.87 8.88 -5.90
C PRO A 42 10.42 7.54 -5.37
N ALA A 43 11.14 6.82 -6.22
CA ALA A 43 11.72 5.52 -5.87
C ALA A 43 12.65 5.63 -4.65
N GLY A 44 12.57 4.64 -3.76
CA GLY A 44 13.33 4.61 -2.50
C GLY A 44 12.76 5.48 -1.37
N THR A 45 11.77 6.32 -1.64
CA THR A 45 11.08 7.12 -0.60
C THR A 45 9.92 6.35 0.04
N ALA A 46 9.32 6.93 1.08
CA ALA A 46 8.23 6.33 1.84
C ALA A 46 7.25 7.38 2.38
N VAL A 47 6.01 6.95 2.64
CA VAL A 47 5.01 7.73 3.39
C VAL A 47 4.94 7.19 4.81
N ARG A 48 4.98 8.10 5.78
CA ARG A 48 4.86 7.79 7.21
C ARG A 48 3.47 8.19 7.72
N PHE A 49 2.89 7.31 8.52
CA PHE A 49 1.61 7.46 9.21
C PHE A 49 1.87 7.36 10.72
N GLU A 50 1.69 8.47 11.44
CA GLU A 50 1.71 8.44 12.91
C GLU A 50 0.45 7.74 13.46
N PRO A 51 0.45 7.28 14.73
CA PRO A 51 -0.76 6.76 15.37
C PRO A 51 -1.94 7.72 15.27
N GLY A 52 -3.10 7.24 14.83
CA GLY A 52 -4.32 8.04 14.64
C GLY A 52 -4.31 9.01 13.44
N MET A 53 -3.23 9.06 12.66
CA MET A 53 -3.14 9.93 11.49
C MET A 53 -4.00 9.40 10.34
N ALA A 54 -4.85 10.26 9.81
CA ALA A 54 -5.51 10.07 8.51
C ALA A 54 -4.92 11.03 7.47
N ARG A 55 -4.66 10.52 6.27
CA ARG A 55 -4.23 11.34 5.12
C ARG A 55 -4.62 10.66 3.81
N GLU A 56 -4.74 11.45 2.74
CA GLU A 56 -4.80 10.91 1.40
C GLU A 56 -3.41 10.62 0.85
N VAL A 57 -3.32 9.54 0.06
CA VAL A 57 -2.14 9.20 -0.72
C VAL A 57 -2.52 9.00 -2.18
N GLU A 58 -1.57 9.29 -3.06
CA GLU A 58 -1.68 8.93 -4.46
C GLU A 58 -1.07 7.54 -4.69
N ILE A 59 -1.76 6.72 -5.45
CA ILE A 59 -1.33 5.37 -5.81
C ILE A 59 -1.27 5.23 -7.33
N VAL A 60 -0.35 4.41 -7.81
CA VAL A 60 -0.11 4.13 -9.22
C VAL A 60 -0.06 2.62 -9.44
N ALA A 61 -0.57 2.16 -10.57
CA ALA A 61 -0.61 0.75 -10.92
C ALA A 61 0.82 0.15 -10.95
N LEU A 62 0.95 -1.08 -10.48
CA LEU A 62 2.12 -1.91 -10.74
C LEU A 62 2.21 -2.18 -12.25
N ALA A 63 3.43 -2.06 -12.79
CA ALA A 63 3.74 -2.33 -14.19
C ALA A 63 4.42 -3.70 -14.35
N GLY A 64 4.95 -3.99 -15.55
CA GLY A 64 5.60 -5.26 -15.84
C GLY A 64 4.60 -6.40 -15.99
N SER A 65 4.95 -7.60 -15.51
CA SER A 65 4.07 -8.78 -15.57
C SER A 65 2.82 -8.69 -14.67
N ARG A 66 2.75 -7.67 -13.81
CA ARG A 66 1.66 -7.50 -12.82
C ARG A 66 1.47 -8.75 -11.96
N GLU A 67 2.57 -9.32 -11.48
CA GLU A 67 2.58 -10.40 -10.50
C GLU A 67 3.18 -9.93 -9.17
N VAL A 68 2.61 -10.42 -8.07
CA VAL A 68 3.09 -10.12 -6.71
C VAL A 68 3.32 -11.42 -5.95
N HIS A 69 4.55 -11.64 -5.51
CA HIS A 69 4.98 -12.84 -4.78
C HIS A 69 5.60 -12.47 -3.42
N GLY A 70 5.31 -13.23 -2.38
CA GLY A 70 5.83 -12.98 -1.02
C GLY A 70 4.98 -11.97 -0.25
N LEU A 71 5.60 -10.91 0.30
CA LEU A 71 4.95 -9.87 1.12
C LEU A 71 4.10 -10.44 2.27
N ASN A 72 2.79 -10.20 2.28
CA ASN A 72 1.85 -10.79 3.25
C ASN A 72 1.12 -12.01 2.68
N ALA A 73 1.64 -12.57 1.58
CA ALA A 73 1.15 -13.77 0.92
C ALA A 73 -0.31 -13.68 0.45
N LYS A 74 -0.87 -12.48 0.27
CA LYS A 74 -2.28 -12.30 -0.09
C LYS A 74 -2.57 -12.49 -1.57
N VAL A 75 -1.57 -12.28 -2.43
CA VAL A 75 -1.69 -12.47 -3.89
C VAL A 75 -0.92 -13.69 -4.35
N ASN A 76 0.41 -13.74 -4.13
CA ASN A 76 1.27 -14.87 -4.52
C ASN A 76 1.06 -15.36 -5.96
N GLY A 77 1.04 -14.43 -6.92
CA GLY A 77 0.77 -14.76 -8.32
C GLY A 77 0.37 -13.54 -9.15
N PRO A 78 -0.26 -13.78 -10.32
CA PRO A 78 -0.75 -12.71 -11.17
C PRO A 78 -1.91 -11.95 -10.52
N LEU A 79 -1.92 -10.63 -10.73
CA LEU A 79 -3.02 -9.76 -10.33
C LEU A 79 -4.21 -9.96 -11.29
N PRO A 80 -5.45 -9.74 -10.81
CA PRO A 80 -6.62 -9.69 -11.68
C PRO A 80 -6.44 -8.66 -12.80
N THR A 81 -6.99 -8.98 -13.96
CA THR A 81 -6.94 -8.13 -15.16
C THR A 81 -7.88 -6.95 -15.05
#